data_AF-A0AAN8PGJ0-F1
#
_entry.id   AF-A0AAN8PGJ0-F1
#
_cell.length_a   1.000
_cell.length_b   1.000
_cell.length_c   1.000
_cell.angle_alpha   90.00
_cell.angle_beta   90.00
_cell.angle_gamma   90.00
#
_symmetry.space_group_name_H-M   'P 1'
#
loop_
_entity.id
_entity.type
_entity.pdbx_description
1 polymer ?
#
loop_
_entity_poly.entity_id
_entity_poly.type
_entity_poly.pdbx_seq_one_letter_code
_entity_poly.pdbx_strand_id
1 'polypeptide(L)'
;MKFLRDIGMQNDKLEFSDLDEIVGVGGESHNILGTIKLCLEIQNNMYCQSFHVMEHLHHPLILGVDFITKYELILNFKNRTVTLGHEIEKDLQLQKPSV
;
A
#
# COMPACT_ATOMS: atom_id res chain seq x y z
N MET A 1 15.52 10.13 -0.97
CA MET A 1 15.26 9.02 -0.02
C MET A 1 15.22 9.45 1.45
N LYS A 2 14.29 10.35 1.85
CA LYS A 2 14.10 10.73 3.27
C LYS A 2 13.34 9.64 4.03
N PHE A 3 12.26 9.12 3.46
CA PHE A 3 11.40 8.10 4.05
C PHE A 3 12.16 6.84 4.51
N LEU A 4 12.98 6.21 3.66
CA LEU A 4 13.75 5.02 4.07
C LEU A 4 14.68 5.29 5.25
N ARG A 5 15.32 6.47 5.28
CA ARG A 5 16.16 6.86 6.42
C ARG A 5 15.34 7.09 7.68
N ASP A 6 14.16 7.69 7.55
CA ASP A 6 13.25 7.96 8.67
C ASP A 6 12.74 6.66 9.31
N ILE A 7 12.60 5.58 8.53
CA ILE A 7 12.27 4.22 9.05
C ILE A 7 13.51 3.39 9.41
N GLY A 8 14.70 4.00 9.44
CA GLY A 8 15.95 3.34 9.87
C GLY A 8 16.53 2.35 8.85
N MET A 9 16.11 2.40 7.59
CA MET A 9 16.58 1.50 6.54
C MET A 9 17.69 2.14 5.69
N GLN A 10 18.69 1.32 5.38
CA GLN A 10 19.83 1.66 4.53
C GLN A 10 19.67 0.96 3.16
N ASN A 11 20.19 1.56 2.10
CA ASN A 11 20.00 1.09 0.72
C ASN A 11 20.64 -0.29 0.44
N ASP A 12 21.61 -0.70 1.26
CA ASP A 12 22.26 -2.02 1.19
C ASP A 12 21.37 -3.18 1.64
N LYS A 13 20.18 -2.88 2.19
CA LYS A 13 19.19 -3.87 2.63
C LYS A 13 18.07 -4.12 1.62
N LEU A 14 18.18 -3.57 0.42
CA LEU A 14 17.20 -3.82 -0.63
C LEU A 14 17.40 -5.23 -1.21
N GLU A 15 16.29 -5.93 -1.39
CA GLU A 15 16.24 -7.21 -2.08
C GLU A 15 16.14 -6.98 -3.59
N PHE A 16 16.43 -8.02 -4.37
CA PHE A 16 16.30 -7.96 -5.83
C PHE A 16 14.85 -7.63 -6.25
N SER A 17 14.71 -6.86 -7.32
CA SER A 17 13.45 -6.62 -8.02
C SER A 17 13.55 -7.27 -9.39
N ASP A 18 12.53 -8.01 -9.78
CA ASP A 18 12.36 -8.55 -11.14
C ASP A 18 11.89 -7.48 -12.14
N LEU A 19 11.58 -6.29 -11.65
CA LEU A 19 11.25 -5.11 -12.43
C LEU A 19 12.41 -4.10 -12.38
N ASP A 20 12.81 -3.62 -13.56
CA ASP A 20 13.85 -2.60 -13.72
C ASP A 20 13.29 -1.18 -13.62
N GLU A 21 12.08 -0.95 -14.15
CA GLU A 21 11.43 0.37 -14.21
C GLU A 21 9.91 0.29 -14.02
N ILE A 22 9.34 1.41 -13.57
CA ILE A 22 7.88 1.65 -13.52
C ILE A 22 7.57 2.87 -14.38
N VAL A 23 6.60 2.73 -15.27
CA VAL A 23 6.12 3.83 -16.10
C VAL A 23 4.82 4.38 -15.51
N GLY A 24 4.84 5.66 -15.15
CA GLY A 24 3.67 6.39 -14.68
C GLY A 24 2.70 6.72 -15.82
N VAL A 25 1.48 7.12 -15.46
CA VAL A 25 0.41 7.41 -16.42
C VAL A 25 0.71 8.63 -17.31
N GLY A 26 1.63 9.51 -16.89
CA GLY A 26 2.10 10.64 -17.69
C GLY A 26 3.26 10.30 -18.64
N GLY A 27 3.74 9.05 -18.65
CA GLY A 27 4.87 8.58 -19.45
C GLY A 27 6.23 8.79 -18.79
N GLU A 28 6.28 9.31 -17.55
CA GLU A 28 7.49 9.33 -16.74
C GLU A 28 7.92 7.91 -16.37
N SER A 29 9.22 7.62 -16.51
CA SER A 29 9.79 6.35 -16.03
C SER A 29 10.56 6.58 -14.75
N HIS A 30 10.41 5.64 -13.81
CA HIS A 30 11.09 5.61 -12.53
C HIS A 30 11.86 4.29 -12.41
N ASN A 31 13.19 4.40 -12.26
CA ASN A 31 14.03 3.26 -11.98
C ASN A 31 13.70 2.66 -10.61
N ILE A 32 13.63 1.33 -10.58
CA ILE A 32 13.50 0.58 -9.34
C ILE A 32 14.90 0.30 -8.79
N LEU A 33 15.11 0.63 -7.52
CA LEU A 33 16.36 0.39 -6.80
C LEU A 33 16.43 -1.02 -6.19
N GLY A 34 15.27 -1.68 -6.05
CA GLY A 34 15.11 -2.99 -5.44
C GLY A 34 13.75 -3.12 -4.76
N THR A 35 13.59 -4.17 -3.98
CA THR A 35 12.39 -4.41 -3.16
C THR A 35 12.71 -4.36 -1.68
N ILE A 36 11.67 -4.13 -0.87
CA ILE A 36 11.78 -4.06 0.58
C ILE A 36 10.54 -4.65 1.22
N LYS A 37 10.72 -5.57 2.16
CA LYS A 37 9.60 -6.13 2.93
C LYS A 37 9.27 -5.21 4.10
N LEU A 38 8.07 -4.61 4.05
CA LEU A 38 7.56 -3.75 5.12
C LEU A 38 6.33 -4.39 5.76
N CYS A 39 6.24 -4.25 7.08
CA CYS A 39 5.05 -4.59 7.85
C CYS A 39 4.41 -3.30 8.35
N LEU A 40 3.22 -2.99 7.82
CA LEU A 40 2.47 -1.79 8.11
C LEU A 40 1.45 -2.08 9.21
N GLU A 41 1.46 -1.29 10.27
CA GLU A 41 0.38 -1.29 11.25
C GLU A 41 -0.69 -0.28 10.83
N ILE A 42 -1.91 -0.77 10.57
CA ILE A 42 -3.06 0.07 10.23
C ILE A 42 -4.25 -0.38 11.07
N GLN A 43 -4.81 0.54 11.88
CA GLN A 43 -5.94 0.25 12.78
C GLN A 43 -5.72 -1.03 13.61
N ASN A 44 -4.54 -1.15 14.23
CA ASN A 44 -4.13 -2.28 15.07
C ASN A 44 -4.01 -3.63 14.34
N ASN A 45 -4.04 -3.63 13.01
CA ASN A 45 -3.79 -4.81 12.19
C ASN A 45 -2.43 -4.68 11.49
N MET A 46 -1.72 -5.82 11.37
CA MET A 46 -0.41 -5.88 10.74
C MET A 46 -0.49 -6.44 9.31
N TYR A 47 0.02 -5.68 8.34
CA TYR A 47 0.02 -6.02 6.92
C TYR A 47 1.45 -6.07 6.38
N CYS A 48 1.96 -7.26 6.06
CA CYS A 48 3.33 -7.43 5.57
C CYS A 48 3.40 -7.73 4.07
N GLN A 49 4.08 -6.86 3.32
CA GLN A 49 4.25 -6.98 1.86
C GLN A 49 5.60 -6.45 1.40
N SER A 50 6.08 -6.98 0.28
CA SER A 50 7.24 -6.45 -0.43
C SER A 50 6.81 -5.27 -1.30
N PHE A 51 7.55 -4.16 -1.21
CA PHE A 51 7.32 -2.94 -1.97
C PHE A 51 8.52 -2.65 -2.87
N HIS A 52 8.28 -2.17 -4.08
CA HIS A 52 9.34 -1.64 -4.94
C HIS A 52 9.80 -0.27 -4.43
N VAL A 53 11.10 -0.07 -4.39
CA VAL A 53 11.73 1.16 -3.94
C VAL A 53 12.20 1.96 -5.14
N MET A 54 11.86 3.25 -5.18
CA MET A 54 12.20 4.16 -6.27
C MET A 54 12.85 5.44 -5.71
N GLU A 55 13.76 6.05 -6.47
CA GLU A 55 14.55 7.21 -6.00
C GLU A 55 13.73 8.50 -5.89
N HIS A 56 12.69 8.64 -6.71
CA HIS A 56 11.97 9.90 -6.94
C HIS A 56 10.45 9.80 -6.78
N LEU A 57 9.97 8.97 -5.85
CA LEU A 57 8.54 8.92 -5.56
C LEU A 57 8.10 10.19 -4.80
N HIS A 58 7.15 10.93 -5.37
CA HIS A 58 6.59 12.14 -4.72
C HIS A 58 5.84 11.80 -3.42
N HIS A 59 5.22 10.62 -3.40
CA HIS A 59 4.53 10.09 -2.23
C HIS A 59 5.43 9.10 -1.48
N PRO A 60 5.35 9.03 -0.14
CA PRO A 60 6.21 8.15 0.64
C PRO A 60 5.88 6.66 0.48
N LEU A 61 4.63 6.33 0.17
CA LEU A 61 4.13 4.97 0.02
C LEU A 61 2.93 4.96 -0.94
N ILE A 62 2.85 3.94 -1.79
CA ILE A 62 1.69 3.67 -2.65
C ILE A 62 1.22 2.25 -2.32
N LEU A 63 -0.06 2.12 -1.97
CA LEU A 63 -0.72 0.82 -1.85
C LEU A 63 -1.32 0.47 -3.21
N GLY A 64 -0.65 -0.41 -3.93
CA GLY A 64 -1.05 -0.84 -5.26
C GLY A 64 -2.27 -1.78 -5.25
N VAL A 65 -2.72 -2.14 -6.46
CA VAL A 65 -3.83 -3.08 -6.65
C VAL A 65 -3.50 -4.47 -6.10
N ASP A 66 -2.22 -4.84 -6.08
CA ASP A 66 -1.71 -6.06 -5.46
C ASP A 66 -1.94 -6.08 -3.94
N PHE A 67 -1.71 -4.96 -3.24
CA PHE A 67 -2.04 -4.81 -1.83
C PHE A 67 -3.56 -4.87 -1.61
N ILE A 68 -4.32 -4.16 -2.45
CA ILE A 68 -5.79 -4.11 -2.38
C ILE A 68 -6.40 -5.51 -2.51
N THR A 69 -5.95 -6.27 -3.50
CA THR A 69 -6.47 -7.61 -3.78
C THR A 69 -6.05 -8.62 -2.72
N LYS A 70 -4.80 -8.56 -2.24
CA LYS A 70 -4.28 -9.48 -1.20
C LYS A 70 -5.01 -9.35 0.13
N TYR A 71 -5.37 -8.13 0.53
CA TYR A 71 -5.98 -7.85 1.84
C TYR A 71 -7.48 -7.49 1.76
N GLU A 72 -8.09 -7.74 0.60
CA GLU A 72 -9.51 -7.49 0.34
C GLU A 72 -9.97 -6.09 0.77
N LEU A 73 -9.17 -5.09 0.42
CA LEU A 73 -9.42 -3.70 0.78
C LEU A 73 -10.67 -3.17 0.05
N ILE A 74 -11.57 -2.54 0.79
CA ILE A 74 -12.77 -1.89 0.23
C ILE A 74 -12.61 -0.38 0.20
N LEU A 75 -12.78 0.18 -1.00
CA LEU A 75 -12.90 1.61 -1.23
C LEU A 75 -14.38 2.02 -1.20
N ASN A 76 -14.81 2.67 -0.13
CA ASN A 76 -16.17 3.21 -0.04
C ASN A 76 -16.15 4.71 -0.34
N PHE A 77 -16.44 5.06 -1.59
CA PHE A 77 -16.46 6.46 -2.04
C PHE A 77 -17.62 7.27 -1.47
N LYS A 78 -18.75 6.63 -1.11
CA LYS A 78 -19.90 7.30 -0.48
C LYS A 78 -19.53 7.83 0.89
N ASN A 79 -18.86 7.01 1.70
CA ASN A 79 -18.46 7.35 3.06
C ASN A 79 -17.03 7.94 3.12
N ARG A 80 -16.31 7.96 1.99
CA ARG A 80 -14.90 8.35 1.89
C ARG A 80 -13.99 7.56 2.82
N THR A 81 -14.24 6.26 2.95
CA THR A 81 -13.49 5.36 3.82
C THR A 81 -12.76 4.30 3.04
N VAL A 82 -11.65 3.86 3.62
CA VAL A 82 -10.92 2.65 3.22
C VAL A 82 -11.09 1.65 4.35
N THR A 83 -11.61 0.46 4.03
CA THR A 83 -11.75 -0.64 4.98
C THR A 83 -10.75 -1.71 4.62
N LEU A 84 -9.99 -2.18 5.62
CA LEU A 84 -9.00 -3.23 5.48
C LEU A 84 -9.42 -4.44 6.32
N GLY A 85 -9.36 -5.64 5.74
CA GLY A 85 -9.76 -6.87 6.41
C GLY A 85 -11.24 -7.22 6.29
N HIS A 86 -11.57 -8.46 6.67
CA HIS A 86 -12.88 -9.11 6.49
C HIS A 86 -14.02 -8.60 7.40
N GLU A 87 -13.93 -7.42 8.03
CA GLU A 87 -15.05 -6.90 8.82
C GLU A 87 -16.07 -6.18 7.92
N ILE A 88 -16.69 -6.90 6.98
CA ILE A 88 -17.74 -6.35 6.11
C ILE A 88 -19.13 -6.44 6.76
N GLU A 89 -19.33 -7.24 7.82
CA GLU A 89 -20.70 -7.63 8.18
C GLU A 89 -21.42 -6.79 9.25
N LYS A 90 -20.76 -5.89 10.00
CA LYS A 90 -21.46 -5.19 11.10
C LYS A 90 -22.03 -3.82 10.76
N ASP A 91 -21.41 -3.07 9.87
CA ASP A 91 -21.84 -1.69 9.60
C ASP A 91 -22.90 -1.56 8.50
N LEU A 92 -23.04 -2.57 7.62
CA LEU A 92 -24.07 -2.56 6.57
C LEU A 92 -25.44 -3.05 7.05
N GLN A 93 -25.53 -3.70 8.22
CA GLN A 93 -26.80 -4.19 8.77
C GLN A 93 -27.52 -3.17 9.66
N LEU A 94 -26.85 -2.07 10.07
CA LEU A 94 -27.47 -0.99 10.86
C LEU A 94 -28.27 0.02 10.03
N GLN A 95 -28.41 -0.19 8.70
CA GLN A 95 -29.19 0.67 7.81
C GLN A 95 -30.47 0.03 7.26
N LYS A 96 -30.94 -1.10 7.82
CA LYS A 96 -32.31 -1.55 7.53
C LYS A 96 -33.29 -0.81 8.46
N PRO A 97 -34.20 0.02 7.94
CA PRO A 97 -35.28 0.56 8.75
C PRO A 97 -36.14 -0.61 9.25
N SER A 98 -36.44 -0.62 10.54
CA SER A 98 -37.43 -1.51 11.14
C SER A 98 -38.76 -1.29 10.44
N VAL A 99 -39.22 -2.29 9.69
CA VAL A 99 -40.60 -2.37 9.18
C VAL A 99 -41.47 -2.97 10.27
#